data_AF-I2FPN4-F1
#
_entry.id   AF-I2FPN4-F1
#
_cell.length_a   1.000
_cell.length_b   1.000
_cell.length_c   1.000
_cell.angle_alpha   90.00
_cell.angle_beta   90.00
_cell.angle_gamma   90.00
#
_symmetry.space_group_name_H-M   'P 1'
#
loop_
_entity.id
_entity.type
_entity.pdbx_description
1 polymer ?
#
loop_
_entity_poly.entity_id
_entity_poly.type
_entity_poly.pdbx_seq_one_letter_code
_entity_poly.pdbx_strand_id
1 'polypeptide(L)'
;MKLYTTLNVTLVAITVITMLSASAAPMLARSLPIIPEQNENVAVWWKNYMLLHSKKDPPIPDQIDGLNDEDLGFHFKPFSRRVAQLDHLKTWALANPETHRALTGGQREVLKRPFFGWDSQALKSDKLDSVSLHSRLGVEKTFVADVESILYDLAKHLPDLSPRP
;
A
#
# COMPACT_ATOMS: atom_id res chain seq x y z
N MET A 1 53.98 -25.54 50.44
CA MET A 1 52.96 -24.54 50.86
C MET A 1 53.05 -23.39 49.85
N LYS A 2 52.03 -23.18 49.00
CA LYS A 2 50.92 -22.21 49.21
C LYS A 2 51.51 -20.79 49.39
N LEU A 3 51.20 -19.74 48.63
CA LEU A 3 49.94 -19.33 48.02
C LEU A 3 50.23 -18.06 47.15
N TYR A 4 49.70 -18.02 45.92
CA TYR A 4 49.13 -16.88 45.15
C TYR A 4 49.81 -15.50 45.17
N THR A 5 50.16 -15.03 43.96
CA THR A 5 50.27 -13.60 43.66
C THR A 5 49.51 -13.28 42.38
N THR A 6 48.23 -12.98 42.59
CA THR A 6 47.36 -12.02 41.88
C THR A 6 47.67 -11.67 40.42
N LEU A 7 46.83 -12.22 39.53
CA LEU A 7 46.45 -11.62 38.25
C LEU A 7 45.69 -10.31 38.48
N ASN A 8 46.20 -9.20 37.96
CA ASN A 8 45.41 -8.00 37.67
C ASN A 8 45.41 -7.80 36.15
N VAL A 9 44.46 -8.44 35.47
CA VAL A 9 44.17 -8.18 34.07
C VAL A 9 43.01 -7.19 34.03
N THR A 10 43.34 -5.94 33.74
CA THR A 10 42.39 -4.87 33.52
C THR A 10 41.64 -5.15 32.21
N LEU A 11 40.38 -5.54 32.34
CA LEU A 11 39.38 -5.58 31.28
C LEU A 11 38.92 -4.14 30.97
N VAL A 12 38.34 -3.94 29.76
CA VAL A 12 37.61 -2.75 29.23
C VAL A 12 38.40 -2.00 28.15
N ALA A 13 37.92 -1.76 26.94
CA ALA A 13 36.77 -2.27 26.18
C ALA A 13 37.05 -1.97 24.70
N ILE A 14 36.75 -2.92 23.82
CA ILE A 14 36.80 -2.74 22.37
C ILE A 14 35.51 -2.02 21.97
N THR A 15 35.59 -0.75 21.61
CA THR A 15 34.50 -0.03 20.94
C THR A 15 34.41 -0.53 19.49
N VAL A 16 33.64 -1.60 19.29
CA VAL A 16 33.10 -1.95 17.99
C VAL A 16 32.10 -0.86 17.63
N ILE A 17 32.43 -0.05 16.62
CA ILE A 17 31.48 0.86 15.97
C ILE A 17 30.46 -0.06 15.27
N THR A 18 29.37 -0.36 15.97
CA THR A 18 28.23 -1.05 15.38
C THR A 18 27.59 -0.14 14.35
N MET A 19 27.38 -0.73 13.18
CA MET A 19 26.71 -0.18 12.02
C MET A 19 25.53 0.72 12.40
N LEU A 20 25.44 1.87 11.73
CA LEU A 20 24.19 2.60 11.52
C LEU A 20 23.23 1.70 10.73
N SER A 21 22.69 0.68 11.40
CA SER A 21 21.42 0.08 11.00
C SER A 21 20.36 1.11 11.31
N ALA A 22 20.13 2.01 10.36
CA ALA A 22 18.89 2.76 10.29
C ALA A 22 17.77 1.73 10.12
N SER A 23 17.29 1.21 11.26
CA SER A 23 16.06 0.45 11.33
C SER A 23 14.95 1.43 10.98
N ALA A 24 14.52 1.41 9.72
CA ALA A 24 13.22 1.94 9.36
C ALA A 24 12.19 1.13 10.14
N ALA A 25 11.75 1.68 11.26
CA ALA A 25 10.69 1.11 12.07
C ALA A 25 9.45 0.89 11.18
N PRO A 26 8.69 -0.20 11.39
CA PRO A 26 7.45 -0.42 10.68
C PRO A 26 6.49 0.72 11.04
N MET A 27 6.23 1.63 10.11
CA MET A 27 5.12 2.57 10.24
C MET A 27 3.85 1.75 10.19
N LEU A 28 3.22 1.58 11.35
CA LEU A 28 1.87 1.03 11.47
C LEU A 28 0.95 1.85 10.56
N ALA A 29 0.26 1.15 9.67
CA ALA A 29 -0.69 1.71 8.71
C ALA A 29 -1.67 2.65 9.43
N ARG A 30 -1.56 3.94 9.12
CA ARG A 30 -2.45 4.96 9.64
C ARG A 30 -3.72 4.96 8.77
N SER A 31 -4.86 4.63 9.35
CA SER A 31 -6.18 4.60 8.69
C SER A 31 -6.76 5.98 8.34
N LEU A 32 -5.92 6.97 8.02
CA LEU A 32 -6.36 8.30 7.61
C LEU A 32 -5.99 8.53 6.15
N PRO A 33 -6.85 9.18 5.35
CA PRO A 33 -6.48 9.57 3.99
C PRO A 33 -5.22 10.44 4.05
N ILE A 34 -4.18 10.03 3.32
CA ILE A 34 -2.93 10.79 3.20
C ILE A 34 -3.27 12.05 2.40
N ILE A 35 -3.51 13.16 3.10
CA ILE A 35 -3.62 14.48 2.46
C ILE A 35 -2.18 14.93 2.20
N PRO A 36 -1.73 15.07 0.93
CA PRO A 36 -0.36 15.49 0.66
C PRO A 36 -0.20 16.95 1.13
N GLU A 37 0.80 17.22 1.96
CA GLU A 37 1.20 18.60 2.21
C GLU A 37 1.69 19.21 0.88
N GLN A 38 1.19 20.39 0.52
CA GLN A 38 1.47 21.04 -0.78
C GLN A 38 2.97 21.32 -1.04
N ASN A 39 3.82 21.20 -0.01
CA ASN A 39 5.26 21.46 -0.06
C ASN A 39 6.15 20.21 -0.12
N GLU A 40 5.60 19.00 -0.17
CA GLU A 40 6.42 17.79 -0.28
C GLU A 40 6.85 17.52 -1.74
N ASN A 41 8.12 17.12 -1.89
CA ASN A 41 8.69 16.62 -3.14
C ASN A 41 8.09 15.24 -3.46
N VAL A 42 6.85 15.24 -3.96
CA VAL A 42 6.09 14.05 -4.32
C VAL A 42 5.81 14.07 -5.82
N ALA A 43 5.95 12.90 -6.44
CA ALA A 43 5.76 12.71 -7.88
C ALA A 43 4.41 13.27 -8.39
N VAL A 44 4.44 13.86 -9.58
CA VAL A 44 3.25 14.45 -10.23
C VAL A 44 2.16 13.41 -10.48
N TRP A 45 2.54 12.19 -10.87
CA TRP A 45 1.57 11.11 -11.13
C TRP A 45 0.76 10.74 -9.87
N TRP A 46 1.37 10.81 -8.68
CA TRP A 46 0.67 10.58 -7.42
C TRP A 46 -0.29 11.72 -7.10
N LYS A 47 0.13 12.97 -7.32
CA LYS A 47 -0.76 14.14 -7.15
C LYS A 47 -1.98 14.04 -8.08
N ASN A 48 -1.77 13.61 -9.33
CA ASN A 48 -2.86 13.37 -10.28
C ASN A 48 -3.78 12.22 -9.83
N TYR A 49 -3.22 11.13 -9.33
CA TYR A 49 -3.98 10.04 -8.73
C TYR A 49 -4.87 10.54 -7.58
N MET A 50 -4.28 11.29 -6.65
CA MET A 50 -5.00 11.85 -5.50
C MET A 50 -6.14 12.77 -5.93
N LEU A 51 -5.90 13.63 -6.92
CA LEU A 51 -6.92 14.54 -7.45
C LEU A 51 -8.08 13.79 -8.13
N LEU A 52 -7.77 12.76 -8.92
CA LEU A 52 -8.73 12.16 -9.84
C LEU A 52 -9.38 10.89 -9.30
N HIS A 53 -8.77 10.17 -8.36
CA HIS A 53 -9.20 8.83 -7.96
C HIS A 53 -9.37 8.61 -6.47
N SER A 54 -8.63 9.30 -5.59
CA SER A 54 -8.63 8.99 -4.14
C SER A 54 -10.00 9.07 -3.47
N LYS A 55 -10.90 9.93 -3.96
CA LYS A 55 -12.26 10.12 -3.41
C LYS A 55 -13.33 9.25 -4.09
N LYS A 56 -12.94 8.34 -4.97
CA LYS A 56 -13.86 7.38 -5.61
C LYS A 56 -14.04 6.19 -4.70
N ASP A 57 -14.72 6.42 -3.59
CA ASP A 57 -15.03 5.40 -2.60
C ASP A 57 -16.16 4.49 -3.09
N PRO A 58 -16.16 3.22 -2.67
CA PRO A 58 -17.27 2.32 -2.96
C PRO A 58 -18.50 2.68 -2.13
N PRO A 59 -19.69 2.19 -2.51
CA PRO A 59 -20.91 2.33 -1.71
C PRO A 59 -20.70 1.82 -0.27
N ILE A 60 -21.40 2.45 0.69
CA ILE A 60 -21.45 1.96 2.07
C ILE A 60 -22.43 0.78 2.18
N PRO A 61 -22.28 -0.12 3.18
CA PRO A 61 -23.12 -1.32 3.32
C PRO A 61 -24.63 -1.06 3.19
N ASP A 62 -25.15 -0.05 3.90
CA ASP A 62 -26.58 0.30 3.86
C ASP A 62 -27.07 0.70 2.46
N GLN A 63 -26.18 1.25 1.61
CA GLN A 63 -26.52 1.54 0.22
C GLN A 63 -26.52 0.27 -0.61
N ILE A 64 -25.63 -0.67 -0.36
CA ILE A 64 -25.51 -1.93 -1.10
C ILE A 64 -26.77 -2.78 -0.92
N ASP A 65 -27.24 -2.92 0.32
CA ASP A 65 -28.42 -3.73 0.65
C ASP A 65 -29.71 -3.23 -0.03
N GLY A 66 -29.76 -1.96 -0.43
CA GLY A 66 -30.89 -1.35 -1.13
C GLY A 66 -30.80 -1.36 -2.66
N LEU A 67 -29.69 -1.83 -3.24
CA LEU A 67 -29.50 -1.86 -4.69
C LEU A 67 -30.00 -3.16 -5.30
N ASN A 68 -30.55 -3.06 -6.51
CA ASN A 68 -30.79 -4.24 -7.35
C ASN A 68 -29.51 -4.61 -8.13
N ASP A 69 -29.49 -5.83 -8.68
CA ASP A 69 -28.34 -6.37 -9.43
C ASP A 69 -27.95 -5.53 -10.67
N GLU A 70 -28.90 -4.78 -11.23
CA GLU A 70 -28.68 -3.95 -12.41
C GLU A 70 -27.95 -2.64 -12.05
N ASP A 71 -28.23 -2.10 -10.86
CA ASP A 71 -27.71 -0.84 -10.36
C ASP A 71 -26.34 -1.00 -9.66
N LEU A 72 -26.02 -2.19 -9.16
CA LEU A 72 -24.73 -2.48 -8.52
C LEU A 72 -23.54 -2.03 -9.38
N GLY A 73 -23.54 -2.38 -10.66
CA GLY A 73 -22.45 -2.00 -11.58
C GLY A 73 -22.32 -0.48 -11.77
N PHE A 74 -23.43 0.25 -11.76
CA PHE A 74 -23.41 1.71 -11.86
C PHE A 74 -22.80 2.35 -10.61
N HIS A 75 -23.22 1.90 -9.43
CA HIS A 75 -22.76 2.44 -8.15
C HIS A 75 -21.30 2.09 -7.84
N PHE A 76 -20.82 0.92 -8.25
CA PHE A 76 -19.41 0.52 -8.08
C PHE A 76 -18.47 1.09 -9.15
N LYS A 77 -18.99 1.67 -10.24
CA LYS A 77 -18.19 2.20 -11.36
C LYS A 77 -17.07 3.17 -10.95
N PRO A 78 -17.29 4.15 -10.03
CA PRO A 78 -16.21 5.03 -9.58
C PRO A 78 -15.09 4.23 -8.88
N PHE A 79 -15.45 3.31 -7.99
CA PHE A 79 -14.50 2.48 -7.26
C PHE A 79 -13.73 1.55 -8.19
N SER A 80 -14.41 0.89 -9.12
CA SER A 80 -13.79 0.08 -10.18
C SER A 80 -12.71 0.85 -10.95
N ARG A 81 -12.97 2.12 -11.29
CA ARG A 81 -11.97 2.99 -11.95
C ARG A 81 -10.79 3.37 -11.05
N ARG A 82 -10.98 3.51 -9.74
CA ARG A 82 -9.89 3.73 -8.77
C ARG A 82 -9.00 2.49 -8.71
N VAL A 83 -9.62 1.32 -8.53
CA VAL A 83 -8.93 0.03 -8.48
C VAL A 83 -8.14 -0.23 -9.77
N ALA A 84 -8.73 -0.02 -10.94
CA ALA A 84 -8.04 -0.17 -12.22
C ALA A 84 -6.82 0.77 -12.36
N GLN A 85 -6.93 2.01 -11.88
CA GLN A 85 -5.80 2.95 -11.88
C GLN A 85 -4.69 2.49 -10.93
N LEU A 86 -5.03 2.01 -9.74
CA LEU A 86 -4.07 1.45 -8.80
C LEU A 86 -3.40 0.20 -9.36
N ASP A 87 -4.14 -0.64 -10.09
CA ASP A 87 -3.59 -1.84 -10.70
C ASP A 87 -2.55 -1.49 -11.78
N HIS A 88 -2.86 -0.53 -12.63
CA HIS A 88 -1.90 0.02 -13.59
C HIS A 88 -0.62 0.53 -12.90
N LEU A 89 -0.76 1.29 -11.81
CA LEU A 89 0.37 1.82 -11.05
C LEU A 89 1.20 0.70 -10.37
N LYS A 90 0.56 -0.32 -9.81
CA LYS A 90 1.23 -1.52 -9.28
C LYS A 90 2.03 -2.23 -10.35
N THR A 91 1.43 -2.49 -11.51
CA THR A 91 2.08 -3.17 -12.62
C THR A 91 3.30 -2.38 -13.09
N TRP A 92 3.17 -1.07 -13.24
CA TRP A 92 4.30 -0.20 -13.57
C TRP A 92 5.41 -0.27 -12.51
N ALA A 93 5.07 -0.12 -11.23
CA ALA A 93 6.04 -0.11 -10.14
C ALA A 93 6.80 -1.45 -10.00
N LEU A 94 6.15 -2.56 -10.34
CA LEU A 94 6.78 -3.88 -10.37
C LEU A 94 7.65 -4.10 -11.62
N ALA A 95 7.28 -3.50 -12.76
CA ALA A 95 8.00 -3.65 -14.02
C ALA A 95 9.21 -2.71 -14.14
N ASN A 96 9.16 -1.53 -13.54
CA ASN A 96 10.27 -0.58 -13.59
C ASN A 96 11.41 -1.03 -12.65
N PRO A 97 12.66 -1.17 -13.15
CA PRO A 97 13.76 -1.70 -12.34
C PRO A 97 14.13 -0.85 -11.12
N GLU A 98 13.99 0.47 -11.19
CA GLU A 98 14.36 1.38 -10.11
C GLU A 98 13.33 1.34 -8.99
N THR A 99 12.04 1.43 -9.33
CA THR A 99 10.96 1.26 -8.35
C THR A 99 10.99 -0.12 -7.74
N HIS A 100 11.21 -1.17 -8.54
CA HIS A 100 11.29 -2.54 -8.05
C HIS A 100 12.41 -2.75 -7.02
N ARG A 101 13.57 -2.09 -7.22
CA ARG A 101 14.70 -2.12 -6.26
C ARG A 101 14.40 -1.36 -4.97
N ALA A 102 13.65 -0.26 -5.05
CA ALA A 102 13.26 0.53 -3.88
C ALA A 102 12.23 -0.18 -2.99
N LEU A 103 11.45 -1.12 -3.55
CA LEU A 103 10.48 -1.90 -2.78
C LEU A 103 11.16 -2.97 -1.91
N THR A 104 10.64 -3.13 -0.69
CA THR A 104 10.96 -4.27 0.17
C THR A 104 10.34 -5.57 -0.37
N GLY A 105 10.80 -6.72 0.11
CA GLY A 105 10.19 -8.02 -0.23
C GLY A 105 8.69 -8.06 0.09
N GLY A 106 8.29 -7.61 1.29
CA GLY A 106 6.89 -7.58 1.69
C GLY A 106 6.04 -6.65 0.83
N GLN A 107 6.53 -5.45 0.49
CA GLN A 107 5.80 -4.54 -0.39
C GLN A 107 5.63 -5.12 -1.80
N ARG A 108 6.64 -5.79 -2.35
CA ARG A 108 6.51 -6.49 -3.64
C ARG A 108 5.43 -7.56 -3.61
N GLU A 109 5.35 -8.35 -2.53
CA GLU A 109 4.29 -9.35 -2.39
C GLU A 109 2.90 -8.73 -2.28
N VAL A 110 2.76 -7.60 -1.58
CA VAL A 110 1.50 -6.83 -1.55
C VAL A 110 1.12 -6.34 -2.95
N LEU A 111 2.04 -5.71 -3.70
CA LEU A 111 1.74 -5.19 -5.04
C LEU A 111 1.47 -6.31 -6.08
N LYS A 112 1.98 -7.53 -5.88
CA LYS A 112 1.71 -8.67 -6.78
C LYS A 112 0.30 -9.24 -6.62
N ARG A 113 -0.37 -9.02 -5.48
CA ARG A 113 -1.72 -9.54 -5.25
C ARG A 113 -2.71 -8.89 -6.23
N PRO A 114 -3.62 -9.67 -6.84
CA PRO A 114 -4.65 -9.11 -7.70
C PRO A 114 -5.71 -8.37 -6.86
N PHE A 115 -6.30 -7.33 -7.45
CA PHE A 115 -7.54 -6.75 -6.94
C PHE A 115 -8.74 -7.61 -7.32
N PHE A 116 -9.83 -7.45 -6.60
CA PHE A 116 -11.11 -8.03 -7.00
C PHE A 116 -11.69 -7.28 -8.22
N GLY A 117 -12.47 -7.99 -9.02
CA GLY A 117 -13.29 -7.36 -10.06
C GLY A 117 -14.45 -6.58 -9.44
N TRP A 118 -14.64 -5.32 -9.85
CA TRP A 118 -15.73 -4.44 -9.38
C TRP A 118 -16.55 -3.86 -10.54
N ASP A 119 -16.42 -4.43 -11.73
CA ASP A 119 -17.28 -4.10 -12.87
C ASP A 119 -18.60 -4.88 -12.82
N SER A 120 -19.53 -4.49 -13.71
CA SER A 120 -20.85 -5.10 -13.78
C SER A 120 -20.82 -6.60 -14.05
N GLN A 121 -19.79 -7.12 -14.72
CA GLN A 121 -19.69 -8.55 -15.03
C GLN A 121 -19.26 -9.32 -13.79
N ALA A 122 -18.22 -8.88 -13.09
CA ALA A 122 -17.72 -9.50 -11.87
C ALA A 122 -18.76 -9.47 -10.73
N LEU A 123 -19.52 -8.38 -10.62
CA LEU A 123 -20.58 -8.25 -9.62
C LEU A 123 -21.78 -9.17 -9.91
N LYS A 124 -22.05 -9.47 -11.19
CA LYS A 124 -23.15 -10.37 -11.60
C LYS A 124 -22.74 -11.84 -11.63
N SER A 125 -21.51 -12.16 -12.04
CA SER A 125 -21.03 -13.53 -12.17
C SER A 125 -20.94 -14.25 -10.83
N ASP A 126 -20.65 -13.50 -9.77
CA ASP A 126 -20.29 -14.09 -8.49
C ASP A 126 -21.50 -14.39 -7.59
N LYS A 127 -22.74 -14.07 -8.01
CA LYS A 127 -23.98 -14.21 -7.20
C LYS A 127 -23.71 -14.02 -5.70
N LEU A 128 -23.02 -12.92 -5.36
CA LEU A 128 -22.58 -12.67 -4.00
C LEU A 128 -23.83 -12.31 -3.19
N ASP A 129 -24.11 -13.09 -2.15
CA ASP A 129 -24.99 -12.58 -1.10
C ASP A 129 -24.38 -11.32 -0.48
N SER A 130 -25.23 -10.49 0.14
CA SER A 130 -24.79 -9.20 0.67
C SER A 130 -23.67 -9.34 1.71
N VAL A 131 -23.69 -10.42 2.50
CA VAL A 131 -22.65 -10.74 3.50
C VAL A 131 -21.29 -10.95 2.83
N SER A 132 -21.24 -11.72 1.75
CA SER A 132 -20.03 -12.00 0.99
C SER A 132 -19.52 -10.76 0.26
N LEU A 133 -20.43 -9.94 -0.28
CA LEU A 133 -20.09 -8.66 -0.89
C LEU A 133 -19.49 -7.68 0.12
N HIS A 134 -20.07 -7.56 1.32
CA HIS A 134 -19.55 -6.73 2.40
C HIS A 134 -18.17 -7.19 2.87
N SER A 135 -17.99 -8.50 3.07
CA SER A 135 -16.70 -9.08 3.46
C SER A 135 -15.62 -8.79 2.41
N ARG A 136 -15.92 -9.07 1.13
CA ARG A 136 -15.04 -8.77 0.00
C ARG A 136 -14.67 -7.29 -0.07
N LEU A 137 -15.66 -6.41 0.13
CA LEU A 137 -15.44 -4.97 0.13
C LEU A 137 -14.55 -4.50 1.29
N GLY A 138 -14.72 -5.09 2.47
CA GLY A 138 -13.87 -4.79 3.64
C GLY A 138 -12.41 -5.18 3.40
N VAL A 139 -12.18 -6.37 2.84
CA VAL A 139 -10.84 -6.84 2.46
C VAL A 139 -10.24 -5.90 1.41
N GLU A 140 -11.02 -5.53 0.40
CA GLU A 140 -10.52 -4.69 -0.70
C GLU A 140 -10.18 -3.27 -0.25
N LYS A 141 -11.00 -2.66 0.63
CA LYS A 141 -10.71 -1.33 1.18
C LYS A 141 -9.36 -1.29 1.91
N THR A 142 -9.09 -2.34 2.68
CA THR A 142 -7.80 -2.49 3.38
C THR A 142 -6.67 -2.62 2.37
N PHE A 143 -6.85 -3.47 1.35
CA PHE A 143 -5.83 -3.71 0.35
C PHE A 143 -5.54 -2.46 -0.52
N VAL A 144 -6.57 -1.68 -0.86
CA VAL A 144 -6.43 -0.38 -1.53
C VAL A 144 -5.58 0.58 -0.69
N ALA A 145 -5.82 0.67 0.61
CA ALA A 145 -5.03 1.52 1.51
C ALA A 145 -3.57 1.07 1.59
N ASP A 146 -3.31 -0.24 1.67
CA ASP A 146 -1.95 -0.78 1.67
C ASP A 146 -1.20 -0.43 0.38
N VAL A 147 -1.85 -0.61 -0.78
CA VAL A 147 -1.27 -0.27 -2.08
C VAL A 147 -1.02 1.24 -2.19
N GLU A 148 -1.98 2.06 -1.78
CA GLU A 148 -1.85 3.52 -1.78
C GLU A 148 -0.68 3.98 -0.92
N SER A 149 -0.49 3.39 0.26
CA SER A 149 0.64 3.69 1.13
C SER A 149 1.98 3.38 0.45
N ILE A 150 2.09 2.21 -0.20
CA ILE A 150 3.33 1.79 -0.88
C ILE A 150 3.63 2.70 -2.08
N LEU A 151 2.61 3.01 -2.88
CA LEU A 151 2.76 3.88 -4.05
C LEU A 151 3.10 5.30 -3.64
N TYR A 152 2.53 5.79 -2.53
CA TYR A 152 2.90 7.08 -1.96
C TYR A 152 4.38 7.12 -1.55
N ASP A 153 4.86 6.09 -0.85
CA ASP A 153 6.27 6.00 -0.47
C ASP A 153 7.19 6.03 -1.69
N LEU A 154 6.84 5.31 -2.77
CA LEU A 154 7.58 5.40 -4.04
C LEU A 154 7.54 6.81 -4.62
N ALA A 155 6.36 7.46 -4.65
CA ALA A 155 6.19 8.80 -5.18
C ALA A 155 7.00 9.85 -4.41
N LYS A 156 7.22 9.63 -3.11
CA LYS A 156 8.01 10.51 -2.23
C LYS A 156 9.51 10.31 -2.40
N HIS A 157 9.97 9.06 -2.57
CA HIS A 157 11.41 8.76 -2.63
C HIS A 157 11.98 8.74 -4.06
N LEU A 158 11.13 8.56 -5.07
CA LEU A 158 11.50 8.54 -6.49
C LEU A 158 10.60 9.48 -7.31
N PRO A 159 10.60 10.80 -7.02
CA PRO A 159 9.64 11.75 -7.60
C PRO A 159 9.80 11.94 -9.11
N ASP A 160 11.00 11.69 -9.65
CA ASP A 160 11.34 11.87 -11.05
C ASP A 160 10.87 10.70 -11.94
N LEU A 161 10.51 9.56 -11.33
CA LEU A 161 9.99 8.41 -12.06
C LEU A 161 8.48 8.56 -12.28
N SER A 162 8.05 8.24 -13.50
CA SER A 162 6.64 8.28 -13.88
C SER A 162 6.22 7.03 -14.65
N PRO A 163 4.98 6.53 -14.44
CA PRO A 163 4.33 5.64 -15.39
C PRO A 163 4.27 6.33 -16.75
N ARG A 164 4.55 5.57 -17.82
CA ARG A 164 4.34 6.05 -19.19
C ARG A 164 2.83 6.06 -19.47
N PRO A 165 2.33 7.08 -20.18
CA PRO A 165 0.94 7.15 -20.60
C PRO A 165 0.55 6.00 -21.54
#